data_AF-A0A7S3MM80-F1
#
_entry.id   AF-A0A7S3MM80-F1
#
_cell.length_a   1.000
_cell.length_b   1.000
_cell.length_c   1.000
_cell.angle_alpha   90.00
_cell.angle_beta   90.00
_cell.angle_gamma   90.00
#
_symmetry.space_group_name_H-M   'P 1'
#
loop_
_entity.id
_entity.type
_entity.pdbx_description
1 polymer ?
#
loop_
_entity_poly.entity_id
_entity_poly.type
_entity_poly.pdbx_seq_one_letter_code
_entity_poly.pdbx_strand_id
1 'polypeptide(L)'
;IHHNSLKFEVEAKQKMEEKIKELEKQGDKIWMDCNYLIEANDALYECRYALQYTYVYAFYLPQQGNYRAHFEMNQTELEQQTENLSGMLEKDVKEINRP
;
A
#
# COMPACT_ATOMS: atom_id res chain seq x y z
N ILE A 1 17.58 -3.38 5.98
CA ILE A 1 16.45 -2.66 5.36
C ILE A 1 15.48 -3.64 4.66
N HIS A 2 15.92 -4.71 3.98
CA HIS A 2 14.99 -5.69 3.38
C HIS A 2 14.30 -6.69 4.33
N HIS A 3 14.98 -7.18 5.38
CA HIS A 3 14.43 -8.27 6.20
C HIS A 3 13.20 -7.86 7.04
N ASN A 4 13.10 -6.57 7.40
CA ASN A 4 11.96 -6.05 8.14
C ASN A 4 10.74 -5.85 7.22
N SER A 5 10.92 -5.50 5.95
CA SER A 5 9.81 -5.31 4.99
C SER A 5 9.01 -6.58 4.80
N LEU A 6 9.69 -7.72 4.63
CA LEU A 6 9.04 -9.01 4.44
C LEU A 6 8.20 -9.43 5.66
N LYS A 7 8.71 -9.15 6.87
CA LYS A 7 7.98 -9.43 8.11
C LYS A 7 6.74 -8.53 8.23
N PHE A 8 6.88 -7.24 7.94
CA PHE A 8 5.74 -6.31 7.95
C PHE A 8 4.70 -6.64 6.87
N GLU A 9 5.12 -7.13 5.71
CA GLU A 9 4.23 -7.62 4.66
C GLU A 9 3.44 -8.87 5.08
N VAL A 10 4.11 -9.84 5.72
CA VAL A 10 3.44 -11.04 6.25
C VAL A 10 2.43 -10.66 7.34
N GLU A 11 2.80 -9.77 8.26
CA GLU A 11 1.89 -9.28 9.31
C GLU A 11 0.71 -8.49 8.72
N ALA A 12 0.95 -7.64 7.70
CA ALA A 12 -0.09 -6.90 7.00
C ALA A 12 -1.08 -7.84 6.30
N LYS A 13 -0.56 -8.87 5.62
CA LYS A 13 -1.38 -9.88 4.94
C LYS A 13 -2.22 -10.67 5.94
N GLN A 14 -1.66 -11.10 7.06
CA GLN A 14 -2.40 -11.81 8.11
C GLN A 14 -3.53 -10.95 8.70
N LYS A 15 -3.25 -9.68 9.03
CA LYS A 15 -4.28 -8.74 9.51
C LYS A 15 -5.39 -8.54 8.47
N MET A 16 -5.05 -8.49 7.19
CA MET A 16 -6.04 -8.36 6.12
C MET A 16 -6.93 -9.61 6.01
N GLU A 17 -6.34 -10.81 6.06
CA GLU A 17 -7.10 -12.07 6.04
C GLU A 17 -8.06 -12.19 7.22
N GLU A 18 -7.66 -11.74 8.41
CA GLU A 18 -8.53 -11.66 9.59
C GLU A 18 -9.69 -10.69 9.37
N LYS A 19 -9.40 -9.49 8.82
CA LYS A 19 -10.38 -8.45 8.54
C LYS A 19 -11.42 -8.88 7.51
N ILE A 20 -10.99 -9.58 6.45
CA ILE A 20 -11.88 -10.18 5.44
C ILE A 20 -12.77 -11.25 6.08
N LYS A 21 -12.21 -12.14 6.91
CA LYS A 21 -13.00 -13.17 7.61
C LYS A 21 -14.04 -12.58 8.56
N GLU A 22 -13.77 -11.44 9.20
CA GLU A 22 -14.74 -10.73 10.02
C GLU A 22 -15.86 -10.10 9.19
N LEU A 23 -15.52 -9.58 8.02
CA LEU A 23 -16.45 -9.00 7.06
C LEU A 23 -17.37 -10.07 6.44
N GLU A 24 -16.82 -11.22 6.03
CA GLU A 24 -17.60 -12.33 5.46
C GLU A 24 -18.70 -12.84 6.39
N LYS A 25 -18.49 -12.80 7.71
CA LYS A 25 -19.49 -13.19 8.72
C LYS A 25 -20.73 -12.29 8.72
N GLN A 26 -20.68 -11.11 8.10
CA GLN A 26 -21.76 -10.12 8.11
C GLN A 26 -22.73 -10.23 6.91
N GLY A 27 -22.49 -11.15 5.95
CA GLY A 27 -23.43 -11.52 4.88
C GLY A 27 -23.08 -11.04 3.46
N ASP A 28 -23.90 -11.43 2.47
CA ASP A 28 -23.58 -11.35 1.02
C ASP A 28 -23.25 -9.95 0.47
N LYS A 29 -23.81 -8.88 1.06
CA LYS A 29 -23.56 -7.49 0.60
C LYS A 29 -22.12 -7.03 0.82
N ILE A 30 -21.34 -7.79 1.59
CA ILE A 30 -20.00 -7.42 2.06
C ILE A 30 -18.89 -8.15 1.27
N TRP A 31 -19.23 -9.16 0.48
CA TRP A 31 -18.26 -9.85 -0.36
C TRP A 31 -17.58 -8.92 -1.37
N MET A 32 -18.31 -7.93 -1.91
CA MET A 32 -17.74 -6.90 -2.79
C MET A 32 -16.73 -6.01 -2.06
N ASP A 33 -16.99 -5.68 -0.79
CA ASP A 33 -16.07 -4.91 0.06
C ASP A 33 -14.79 -5.72 0.35
N CYS A 34 -14.91 -7.03 0.54
CA CYS A 34 -13.76 -7.92 0.71
C CYS A 34 -12.84 -7.92 -0.52
N ASN A 35 -13.40 -7.98 -1.73
CA ASN A 35 -12.60 -7.91 -2.96
C ASN A 35 -11.88 -6.56 -3.10
N TYR A 36 -12.58 -5.46 -2.81
CA TYR A 36 -11.95 -4.13 -2.84
C TYR A 36 -10.80 -4.01 -1.84
N LEU A 37 -10.94 -4.60 -0.64
CA LEU A 37 -9.86 -4.64 0.35
C LEU A 37 -8.67 -5.47 -0.10
N ILE A 38 -8.89 -6.59 -0.79
CA ILE A 38 -7.82 -7.40 -1.39
C ILE A 38 -7.09 -6.58 -2.45
N GLU A 39 -7.81 -5.99 -3.41
CA GLU A 39 -7.23 -5.18 -4.48
C GLU A 39 -6.44 -3.99 -3.95
N ALA A 40 -6.97 -3.29 -2.95
CA ALA A 40 -6.28 -2.17 -2.29
C ALA A 40 -4.99 -2.63 -1.57
N ASN A 41 -5.01 -3.80 -0.95
CA ASN A 41 -3.82 -4.36 -0.29
C ASN A 41 -2.75 -4.78 -1.29
N ASP A 42 -3.15 -5.41 -2.40
CA ASP A 42 -2.23 -5.80 -3.47
C ASP A 42 -1.60 -4.56 -4.13
N ALA A 43 -2.40 -3.51 -4.37
CA ALA A 43 -1.88 -2.23 -4.86
C ALA A 43 -0.88 -1.60 -3.87
N LEU A 44 -1.16 -1.64 -2.57
CA LEU A 44 -0.25 -1.14 -1.53
C LEU A 44 1.08 -1.91 -1.53
N TYR A 45 1.03 -3.23 -1.73
CA TYR A 45 2.21 -4.08 -1.84
C TYR A 45 3.07 -3.67 -3.05
N GLU A 46 2.47 -3.56 -4.23
CA GLU A 46 3.18 -3.17 -5.46
C GLU A 46 3.83 -1.78 -5.33
N CYS A 47 3.13 -0.81 -4.74
CA CYS A 47 3.68 0.52 -4.50
C CYS A 47 4.90 0.48 -3.56
N ARG A 48 4.82 -0.27 -2.45
CA ARG A 48 5.95 -0.43 -1.51
C ARG A 48 7.12 -1.14 -2.16
N TYR A 49 6.86 -2.17 -2.95
CA TYR A 49 7.87 -2.90 -3.70
C TYR A 49 8.58 -1.96 -4.68
N ALA A 50 7.84 -1.20 -5.49
CA ALA A 50 8.39 -0.20 -6.40
C ALA A 50 9.24 0.85 -5.66
N LEU A 51 8.76 1.38 -4.53
CA LEU A 51 9.47 2.38 -3.73
C LEU A 51 10.84 1.90 -3.24
N GLN A 52 11.00 0.60 -2.92
CA GLN A 52 12.32 0.07 -2.56
C GLN A 52 13.34 0.27 -3.67
N TYR A 53 12.92 0.09 -4.93
CA TYR A 53 13.80 0.24 -6.09
C TYR A 53 13.94 1.70 -6.52
N THR A 54 12.95 2.57 -6.28
CA THR A 54 13.07 4.00 -6.62
C THR A 54 14.22 4.65 -5.86
N TYR A 55 14.41 4.32 -4.57
CA TYR A 55 15.56 4.83 -3.80
C TYR A 55 16.91 4.39 -4.35
N VAL A 56 17.05 3.11 -4.70
CA VAL A 56 18.28 2.58 -5.29
C VAL A 56 18.54 3.26 -6.63
N TYR A 57 17.51 3.43 -7.45
CA TYR A 57 17.63 4.12 -8.73
C TYR A 57 18.00 5.60 -8.56
N ALA A 58 17.35 6.33 -7.65
CA ALA A 58 17.63 7.74 -7.39
C ALA A 58 19.07 7.99 -6.90
N PHE A 59 19.67 7.04 -6.19
CA PHE A 59 21.07 7.13 -5.76
C PHE A 59 22.03 7.23 -6.95
N TYR A 60 21.76 6.50 -8.05
CA TYR A 60 22.61 6.48 -9.23
C TYR A 60 22.21 7.52 -10.30
N LEU A 61 21.15 8.29 -10.08
CA LEU A 61 20.73 9.32 -11.03
C LEU A 61 21.72 10.49 -11.08
N PRO A 62 22.12 10.95 -12.29
CA PRO A 62 22.92 12.16 -12.45
C PRO A 62 22.27 13.35 -11.73
N GLN A 63 23.09 14.14 -11.02
CA GLN A 63 22.61 15.30 -10.26
C GLN A 63 22.18 16.48 -11.17
N GLN A 64 22.56 16.46 -12.44
CA GLN A 64 22.32 17.56 -13.37
C GLN A 64 21.11 17.27 -14.25
N GLY A 65 20.28 18.30 -14.46
CA GLY A 65 19.12 18.25 -15.34
C GLY A 65 17.79 18.12 -14.61
N ASN A 66 16.70 18.35 -15.35
CA ASN A 66 15.33 18.31 -14.86
C ASN A 66 14.81 16.89 -14.56
N TYR A 67 15.42 15.87 -15.16
CA TYR A 67 14.99 14.47 -15.00
C TYR A 67 15.01 14.02 -13.53
N ARG A 68 16.07 14.34 -12.80
CA ARG A 68 16.19 13.98 -11.38
C ARG A 68 15.09 14.63 -10.55
N ALA A 69 14.85 15.93 -10.74
CA ALA A 69 13.81 16.65 -10.03
C ALA A 69 12.40 16.09 -10.32
N HIS A 70 12.10 15.74 -11.58
CA HIS A 70 10.84 15.09 -11.94
C HIS A 70 10.71 13.69 -11.32
N PHE A 71 11.79 12.91 -11.30
CA PHE A 71 11.80 11.60 -10.67
C PHE A 71 11.55 11.70 -9.16
N GLU A 72 12.26 12.58 -8.46
CA GLU A 72 12.10 12.80 -7.02
C GLU A 72 10.68 13.28 -6.69
N MET A 73 10.10 14.17 -7.50
CA MET A 73 8.70 14.60 -7.33
C MET A 73 7.73 13.42 -7.44
N ASN A 74 7.89 12.58 -8.46
CA ASN A 74 7.04 11.39 -8.65
C ASN A 74 7.24 10.37 -7.52
N GLN A 75 8.47 10.19 -7.04
CA GLN A 75 8.77 9.33 -5.90
C GLN A 75 8.04 9.82 -4.64
N THR A 76 8.13 11.11 -4.32
CA THR A 76 7.44 11.71 -3.17
C THR A 76 5.92 11.57 -3.28
N GLU A 77 5.35 11.76 -4.48
CA GLU A 77 3.92 11.56 -4.70
C GLU A 77 3.52 10.11 -4.46
N LEU A 78 4.28 9.15 -5.00
CA LEU A 78 4.04 7.73 -4.78
C LEU A 78 4.11 7.37 -3.29
N GLU A 79 5.10 7.87 -2.55
CA GLU A 79 5.21 7.67 -1.09
C GLU A 79 3.98 8.20 -0.37
N GLN A 80 3.55 9.42 -0.67
CA GLN A 80 2.39 10.03 -0.02
C GLN A 80 1.10 9.24 -0.28
N GLN A 81 0.87 8.80 -1.52
CA GLN A 81 -0.32 8.00 -1.84
C GLN A 81 -0.27 6.61 -1.21
N THR A 82 0.93 6.01 -1.12
CA THR A 82 1.15 4.72 -0.45
C THR A 82 0.81 4.81 1.04
N GLU A 83 1.29 5.84 1.73
CA GLU A 83 0.98 6.06 3.14
C GLU A 83 -0.50 6.38 3.39
N ASN A 84 -1.12 7.18 2.51
CA ASN A 84 -2.56 7.45 2.59
C ASN A 84 -3.37 6.16 2.47
N LEU A 85 -3.04 5.31 1.49
CA LEU A 85 -3.72 4.02 1.29
C LEU A 85 -3.51 3.08 2.47
N SER A 86 -2.28 3.00 3.01
CA SER A 86 -1.98 2.23 4.22
C SER A 86 -2.83 2.69 5.40
N GLY A 87 -2.90 4.00 5.64
CA GLY A 87 -3.71 4.58 6.71
C GLY A 87 -5.21 4.31 6.54
N MET A 88 -5.72 4.24 5.30
CA MET A 88 -7.10 3.85 5.03
C MET A 88 -7.35 2.36 5.35
N LEU A 89 -6.40 1.48 5.04
CA LEU A 89 -6.52 0.05 5.30
C LEU A 89 -6.38 -0.31 6.79
N GLU A 90 -5.68 0.52 7.57
CA GLU A 90 -5.55 0.35 9.03
C GLU A 90 -6.79 0.75 9.81
N LYS A 91 -7.67 1.60 9.26
CA LYS A 91 -8.93 2.00 9.91
C LYS A 91 -9.86 0.83 10.15
N ASP A 92 -10.62 0.87 11.24
CA ASP A 92 -11.56 -0.19 11.57
C ASP A 92 -12.59 -0.40 10.44
N VAL A 93 -13.01 -1.66 10.24
CA VAL A 93 -14.00 -2.03 9.22
C VAL A 93 -15.26 -1.17 9.27
N LYS A 94 -15.67 -0.79 10.48
CA LYS A 94 -16.87 0.03 10.76
C LYS A 94 -16.73 1.48 10.30
N GLU A 95 -15.50 1.94 10.08
CA GLU A 95 -15.15 3.30 9.70
C GLU A 95 -14.82 3.43 8.20
N ILE A 96 -14.85 2.32 7.46
CA ILE A 96 -14.73 2.33 6.00
C ILE A 96 -15.98 3.02 5.46
N ASN A 97 -15.80 4.27 5.02
CA ASN A 97 -16.89 5.12 4.57
C ASN A 97 -17.46 4.55 3.27
N ARG A 98 -18.69 4.05 3.35
CA ARG A 98 -19.43 3.46 2.22
C ARG A 98 -20.03 4.58 1.38
N PRO A 99 -19.84 4.61 0.05
CA PRO A 99 -20.62 5.48 -0.82
C PRO A 99 -22.11 5.08 -0.83
#